data_AF-A0A0Q4LJI1-F1
#
_entry.id   AF-A0A0Q4LJI1-F1
#
_cell.length_a   1.000
_cell.length_b   1.000
_cell.length_c   1.000
_cell.angle_alpha   90.00
_cell.angle_beta   90.00
_cell.angle_gamma   90.00
#
_symmetry.space_group_name_H-M   'P 1'
#
loop_
_entity.id
_entity.type
_entity.pdbx_description
1 polymer ?
#
loop_
_entity_poly.entity_id
_entity_poly.type
_entity_poly.pdbx_seq_one_letter_code
_entity_poly.pdbx_strand_id
1 'polypeptide(L)'
;MKLGQLWLKVQIACGDTPAIGPGKVDLLEAIVAHESITAAGQALGMSYRRAWVLVDEMNRCFDPPLVETLRGGGRERGARVTPTGAEVIAAYREMEQHAAAINEQPAYARLRSFLRPQPLPPA
;
A
#
# COMPACT_ATOMS: atom_id res chain seq x y z
N MET A 1 -2.55 -0.54 8.60
CA MET A 1 -1.87 -0.03 9.82
C MET A 1 -2.40 -0.72 11.08
N LYS A 2 -1.60 -0.73 12.16
CA LYS A 2 -1.97 -1.24 13.50
C LYS A 2 -1.94 -0.10 14.51
N LEU A 3 -3.07 0.13 15.19
CA LEU A 3 -3.28 1.18 16.19
C LEU A 3 -3.62 0.52 17.53
N GLY A 4 -2.58 0.12 18.29
CA GLY A 4 -2.77 -0.71 19.49
C GLY A 4 -3.37 -2.07 19.14
N GLN A 5 -4.56 -2.37 19.65
CA GLN A 5 -5.33 -3.58 19.33
C GLN A 5 -6.17 -3.47 18.05
N LEU A 6 -6.29 -2.28 17.43
CA LEU A 6 -7.05 -2.07 16.20
C LEU A 6 -6.17 -2.33 14.98
N TRP A 7 -6.61 -3.20 14.08
CA TRP A 7 -6.00 -3.37 12.77
C TRP A 7 -6.92 -2.77 11.72
N LEU A 8 -6.42 -1.77 11.00
CA LEU A 8 -7.16 -1.13 9.92
C LEU A 8 -6.44 -1.33 8.59
N LYS A 9 -7.22 -1.75 7.59
CA LYS A 9 -6.75 -1.93 6.22
C LYS A 9 -7.65 -1.10 5.30
N VAL A 10 -7.13 0.01 4.80
CA VAL A 10 -7.80 0.85 3.81
C VAL A 10 -7.50 0.29 2.43
N GLN A 11 -8.52 -0.08 1.66
CA GLN A 11 -8.36 -0.56 0.29
C GLN A 11 -9.39 0.08 -0.61
N ILE A 12 -8.97 0.44 -1.82
CA ILE A 12 -9.82 1.04 -2.84
C ILE A 12 -9.82 0.10 -4.04
N ALA A 13 -11.00 -0.16 -4.59
CA ALA A 13 -11.21 -1.06 -5.73
C ALA A 13 -11.51 -0.28 -7.02
N CYS A 14 -11.10 -0.85 -8.16
CA CYS A 14 -11.53 -0.49 -9.51
C CYS A 14 -12.35 -1.67 -10.03
N GLY A 15 -13.68 -1.55 -10.01
CA GLY A 15 -14.59 -2.69 -10.14
C GLY A 15 -14.31 -3.73 -9.03
N ASP A 16 -14.11 -4.98 -9.42
CA ASP A 16 -13.78 -6.07 -8.49
C ASP A 16 -12.28 -6.23 -8.21
N THR A 17 -11.44 -5.38 -8.79
CA THR A 17 -9.97 -5.44 -8.64
C THR A 17 -9.51 -4.49 -7.54
N PRO A 18 -8.69 -4.92 -6.57
CA PRO A 18 -8.14 -4.03 -5.55
C PRO A 18 -7.09 -3.10 -6.18
N ALA A 19 -7.49 -1.89 -6.55
CA ALA A 19 -6.68 -0.89 -7.23
C ALA A 19 -5.49 -0.43 -6.37
N ILE A 20 -5.75 -0.09 -5.09
CA ILE A 20 -4.71 0.34 -4.16
C ILE A 20 -5.03 -0.07 -2.71
N GLY A 21 -3.99 -0.15 -1.88
CA GLY A 21 -4.02 -0.50 -0.46
C GLY A 21 -2.60 -0.49 0.10
N PRO A 22 -2.38 -0.92 1.36
CA PRO A 22 -1.12 -0.70 2.07
C PRO A 22 0.10 -1.22 1.30
N GLY A 23 0.07 -2.50 0.90
CA GLY A 23 1.21 -3.09 0.18
C GLY A 23 1.46 -2.53 -1.22
N LYS A 24 0.45 -1.93 -1.86
CA LYS A 24 0.60 -1.28 -3.18
C LYS A 24 1.20 0.11 -3.04
N VAL A 25 0.77 0.88 -2.03
CA VAL A 25 1.40 2.19 -1.74
C VAL A 25 2.83 2.03 -1.25
N ASP A 26 3.11 1.02 -0.39
CA ASP A 26 4.47 0.72 0.09
C ASP A 26 5.39 0.38 -1.10
N LEU A 27 4.87 -0.35 -2.09
CA LEU A 27 5.60 -0.65 -3.33
C LEU A 27 5.88 0.61 -4.15
N LEU A 28 4.92 1.52 -4.29
CA LEU A 28 5.15 2.79 -4.99
C LEU A 28 6.24 3.62 -4.30
N GLU A 29 6.18 3.77 -2.97
CA GLU A 29 7.20 4.48 -2.20
C GLU A 29 8.58 3.82 -2.31
N ALA A 30 8.64 2.49 -2.30
CA ALA A 30 9.89 1.77 -2.53
C ALA A 30 10.44 1.99 -3.96
N ILE A 31 9.57 2.11 -4.97
CA ILE A 31 9.99 2.48 -6.33
C ILE A 31 10.53 3.92 -6.37
N VAL A 32 9.94 4.86 -5.63
CA VAL A 32 10.50 6.22 -5.47
C VAL A 32 11.92 6.15 -4.88
N ALA A 33 12.12 5.35 -3.82
CA ALA A 33 13.40 5.27 -3.12
C ALA A 33 14.50 4.55 -3.93
N HIS A 34 14.14 3.57 -4.76
CA HIS A 34 15.09 2.70 -5.45
C HIS A 34 15.15 2.87 -6.97
N GLU A 35 14.22 3.63 -7.55
CA GLU A 35 14.09 3.83 -9.01
C GLU A 35 14.02 2.51 -9.82
N SER A 36 13.56 1.43 -9.19
CA SER A 36 13.57 0.07 -9.75
C SER A 36 12.51 -0.81 -9.10
N ILE A 37 11.68 -1.47 -9.93
CA ILE A 37 10.68 -2.45 -9.46
C ILE A 37 11.36 -3.65 -8.79
N THR A 38 12.51 -4.08 -9.30
CA THR A 38 13.23 -5.24 -8.75
C THR A 38 13.77 -4.93 -7.35
N ALA A 39 14.44 -3.78 -7.19
CA ALA A 39 15.00 -3.38 -5.90
C ALA A 39 13.88 -3.06 -4.88
N ALA A 40 12.80 -2.40 -5.32
CA ALA A 40 11.63 -2.16 -4.49
C ALA A 40 10.97 -3.47 -4.01
N GLY A 41 10.81 -4.45 -4.91
CA GLY A 41 10.30 -5.77 -4.54
C GLY A 41 11.19 -6.47 -3.51
N GLN A 42 12.51 -6.45 -3.70
CA GLN A 42 13.48 -7.03 -2.77
C GLN A 42 13.45 -6.35 -1.40
N ALA A 43 13.39 -5.01 -1.36
CA ALA A 43 13.30 -4.24 -0.13
C ALA A 43 12.04 -4.58 0.69
N LEU A 44 10.95 -4.94 0.01
CA LEU A 44 9.68 -5.35 0.62
C LEU A 44 9.55 -6.88 0.80
N GLY A 45 10.63 -7.64 0.58
CA GLY A 45 10.63 -9.09 0.77
C GLY A 45 9.73 -9.86 -0.23
N MET A 46 9.46 -9.30 -1.41
CA MET A 46 8.67 -9.93 -2.47
C MET A 46 9.48 -10.22 -3.73
N SER A 47 9.05 -11.22 -4.51
CA SER A 47 9.69 -11.53 -5.78
C SER A 47 9.44 -10.44 -6.82
N TYR A 48 10.37 -10.31 -7.78
CA TYR A 48 10.20 -9.40 -8.92
C TYR A 48 8.85 -9.63 -9.64
N ARG A 49 8.47 -10.90 -9.88
CA ARG A 49 7.19 -11.25 -10.49
C ARG A 49 6.01 -10.69 -9.70
N ARG A 50 6.05 -10.77 -8.36
CA ARG A 50 4.98 -10.23 -7.52
C ARG A 50 4.91 -8.71 -7.60
N ALA A 51 6.05 -8.03 -7.52
CA ALA A 51 6.13 -6.57 -7.64
C ALA A 51 5.59 -6.10 -9.01
N TRP A 52 5.99 -6.76 -10.09
CA TRP A 52 5.53 -6.44 -11.44
C TRP A 52 4.01 -6.60 -11.60
N VAL A 53 3.43 -7.70 -11.10
CA VAL A 53 1.97 -7.91 -11.13
C VAL A 53 1.23 -6.80 -10.37
N LEU A 54 1.73 -6.38 -9.22
CA LEU A 54 1.11 -5.28 -8.46
C LEU A 54 1.19 -3.94 -9.20
N VAL A 55 2.32 -3.67 -9.87
CA VAL A 55 2.48 -2.47 -10.71
C VAL A 55 1.55 -2.50 -11.91
N ASP A 56 1.46 -3.63 -12.63
CA ASP A 56 0.56 -3.80 -13.76
C ASP A 56 -0.91 -3.61 -13.35
N GLU A 57 -1.32 -4.22 -12.22
CA GLU A 57 -2.66 -4.03 -11.65
C GLU A 57 -2.95 -2.55 -11.38
N MET A 58 -2.03 -1.82 -10.73
CA MET A 58 -2.20 -0.38 -10.48
C MET A 58 -2.32 0.40 -11.79
N ASN A 59 -1.40 0.21 -12.73
CA ASN A 59 -1.41 0.94 -14.00
C ASN A 59 -2.65 0.66 -14.87
N ARG A 60 -3.31 -0.49 -14.68
CA ARG A 60 -4.59 -0.80 -15.34
C ARG A 60 -5.81 -0.21 -14.63
N CYS A 61 -5.69 0.12 -13.33
CA CYS A 61 -6.77 0.69 -12.53
C CYS A 61 -6.77 2.23 -12.52
N PHE A 62 -5.65 2.86 -12.84
CA PHE A 62 -5.48 4.32 -12.81
C PHE A 62 -5.11 4.85 -14.19
N ASP A 63 -5.69 6.00 -14.54
CA ASP A 63 -5.39 6.77 -15.74
C ASP A 63 -5.16 8.23 -15.33
N PRO A 64 -3.94 8.80 -15.52
CA PRO A 64 -2.73 8.18 -16.08
C PRO A 64 -2.12 7.05 -15.23
N PRO A 65 -1.24 6.19 -15.79
CA PRO A 65 -0.58 5.12 -15.04
C PRO A 65 0.27 5.68 -13.88
N LEU A 66 0.43 4.89 -12.82
CA LEU A 66 1.15 5.31 -11.61
C LEU A 66 2.66 5.07 -11.68
N VAL A 67 3.10 4.11 -12.49
CA VAL A 67 4.52 3.77 -12.66
C VAL A 67 4.85 3.69 -14.15
N GLU A 68 5.93 4.34 -14.54
CA GLU A 68 6.49 4.28 -15.88
C GLU A 68 7.81 3.51 -15.88
N THR A 69 7.95 2.56 -16.82
CA THR A 69 9.18 1.80 -17.00
C THR A 69 10.04 2.46 -18.07
N LEU A 70 11.29 2.79 -17.75
CA LEU A 70 12.22 3.36 -18.71
C LEU A 70 12.74 2.25 -19.64
N ARG A 71 12.45 2.37 -20.93
CA ARG A 71 12.96 1.44 -21.97
C ARG A 71 14.32 1.92 -22.45
N GLY A 72 15.39 1.20 -22.10
CA GLY A 72 16.74 1.48 -22.57
C GLY A 72 17.73 0.37 -22.20
N GLY A 73 18.68 0.08 -23.08
CA GLY A 73 19.79 -0.83 -22.79
C GLY A 73 20.97 -0.06 -22.19
N GLY A 74 21.15 -0.08 -20.86
CA GLY A 74 22.31 0.54 -20.20
C GLY A 74 21.96 1.20 -18.86
N ARG A 75 22.60 2.33 -18.54
CA ARG A 75 22.37 3.15 -17.32
C ARG A 75 20.97 3.77 -17.24
N GLU A 76 20.17 3.70 -18.32
CA GLU A 76 18.77 4.17 -18.40
C GLU A 76 17.75 3.04 -18.21
N ARG A 77 18.05 2.07 -17.34
CA ARG A 77 17.11 1.01 -16.92
C ARG A 77 16.51 1.39 -15.58
N GLY A 78 15.18 1.28 -15.45
CA GLY A 78 14.54 1.52 -14.16
C GLY A 78 13.04 1.65 -14.26
N ALA A 79 12.45 2.06 -13.14
CA ALA A 79 11.04 2.40 -13.04
C ALA A 79 10.90 3.65 -12.17
N ARG A 80 10.02 4.55 -12.57
CA ARG A 80 9.74 5.78 -11.84
C ARG A 80 8.24 5.87 -11.56
N VAL A 81 7.91 6.39 -10.40
CA VAL A 81 6.52 6.77 -10.10
C VAL A 81 6.22 8.04 -10.88
N THR A 82 5.08 8.06 -11.58
CA THR A 82 4.63 9.22 -12.35
C THR A 82 4.15 10.33 -11.42
N PRO A 83 3.93 11.56 -11.90
CA PRO A 83 3.30 12.60 -11.09
C PRO A 83 1.94 12.16 -10.52
N THR A 84 1.11 11.46 -11.31
CA THR A 84 -0.15 10.87 -10.84
C THR A 84 0.09 9.84 -9.74
N GLY A 85 1.11 9.00 -9.87
CA GLY A 85 1.52 8.06 -8.83
C GLY A 85 1.89 8.75 -7.52
N ALA A 86 2.62 9.87 -7.57
CA ALA A 86 2.99 10.64 -6.39
C ALA A 86 1.77 11.25 -5.68
N GLU A 87 0.82 11.81 -6.44
CA GLU A 87 -0.44 12.32 -5.89
C GLU A 87 -1.27 11.19 -5.24
N VAL A 88 -1.32 10.01 -5.87
CA VAL A 88 -2.02 8.85 -5.31
C VAL A 88 -1.39 8.36 -4.01
N ILE A 89 -0.04 8.35 -3.91
CA ILE A 89 0.65 8.05 -2.64
C ILE A 89 0.23 9.04 -1.56
N ALA A 90 0.31 10.34 -1.86
CA ALA A 90 -0.01 11.40 -0.91
C ALA A 90 -1.46 11.30 -0.41
N ALA A 91 -2.42 11.21 -1.33
CA ALA A 91 -3.84 11.07 -1.00
C ALA A 91 -4.13 9.81 -0.19
N TYR A 92 -3.51 8.68 -0.51
CA TYR A 92 -3.68 7.45 0.26
C TYR A 92 -3.13 7.59 1.69
N ARG A 93 -1.96 8.21 1.87
CA ARG A 93 -1.37 8.44 3.20
C ARG A 93 -2.21 9.42 4.03
N GLU A 94 -2.76 10.46 3.42
CA GLU A 94 -3.71 11.37 4.08
C GLU A 94 -4.98 10.61 4.52
N MET A 95 -5.54 9.77 3.66
CA MET A 95 -6.68 8.92 4.02
C MET A 95 -6.35 7.97 5.19
N GLU A 96 -5.16 7.36 5.20
CA GLU A 96 -4.74 6.52 6.33
C GLU A 96 -4.64 7.31 7.64
N GLN A 97 -4.14 8.55 7.59
CA GLN A 97 -4.09 9.43 8.77
C GLN A 97 -5.49 9.76 9.30
N HIS A 98 -6.43 10.15 8.43
CA HIS A 98 -7.81 10.41 8.83
C HIS A 98 -8.50 9.15 9.35
N ALA A 99 -8.28 8.00 8.71
CA ALA A 99 -8.84 6.73 9.15
C ALA A 99 -8.29 6.30 10.53
N ALA A 100 -7.13 6.80 10.93
CA ALA A 100 -6.56 6.49 12.24
C ALA A 100 -7.41 7.04 13.40
N ALA A 101 -8.14 8.14 13.18
CA ALA A 101 -9.05 8.74 14.16
C ALA A 101 -10.21 7.80 14.60
N ILE A 102 -10.42 6.68 13.90
CA ILE A 102 -11.33 5.61 14.36
C ILE A 102 -10.92 5.09 15.74
N ASN A 103 -9.63 5.11 16.09
CA ASN A 103 -9.15 4.66 17.40
C ASN A 103 -9.58 5.56 18.57
N GLU A 104 -10.06 6.79 18.30
CA GLU A 104 -10.54 7.76 19.29
C GLU A 104 -12.06 7.67 19.48
N GLN A 105 -12.76 6.90 18.63
CA GLN A 105 -14.21 6.83 18.67
C GLN A 105 -14.71 6.15 19.95
N PRO A 106 -15.73 6.70 20.63
CA PRO A 106 -16.33 6.07 21.82
C PRO A 106 -16.80 4.63 21.57
N ALA A 107 -17.23 4.33 20.34
CA ALA A 107 -17.59 2.96 19.95
C ALA A 107 -16.39 1.99 20.06
N TYR A 108 -15.19 2.39 19.62
CA TYR A 108 -14.00 1.58 19.75
C TYR A 108 -13.59 1.39 21.22
N ALA A 109 -13.71 2.43 22.06
CA ALA A 109 -13.48 2.32 23.50
C ALA A 109 -14.41 1.28 24.16
N ARG A 110 -15.70 1.26 23.79
CA ARG A 110 -16.67 0.25 24.25
C ARG A 110 -16.33 -1.16 23.77
N LEU A 111 -15.93 -1.34 22.51
CA LEU A 111 -15.49 -2.66 22.03
C LEU A 111 -14.27 -3.15 22.80
N ARG A 112 -13.29 -2.27 23.02
CA ARG A 112 -12.06 -2.57 23.75
C ARG A 112 -12.32 -2.96 25.21
N SER A 113 -13.33 -2.40 25.87
CA SER A 113 -13.65 -2.77 27.26
C SER A 113 -14.12 -4.22 27.42
N PHE A 114 -14.54 -4.88 26.35
CA PHE A 114 -14.92 -6.30 26.36
C PHE A 114 -13.75 -7.25 25.99
N LEU A 115 -12.60 -6.74 25.56
CA LEU A 115 -11.47 -7.57 25.14
C LEU A 115 -10.66 -8.08 26.34
N ARG A 116 -10.21 -9.33 26.25
CA ARG A 116 -9.21 -9.88 27.18
C ARG A 116 -7.81 -9.34 26.85
N PRO A 117 -6.89 -9.26 27.83
CA PRO A 117 -5.50 -8.94 27.56
C PRO A 117 -4.82 -9.96 26.62
N GLN A 118 -5.22 -11.22 26.72
CA GLN A 118 -4.74 -12.33 25.89
C GLN A 118 -5.89 -13.32 25.61
N PRO A 119 -5.88 -14.00 24.44
CA PRO A 119 -6.85 -15.04 24.15
C PRO A 119 -6.69 -16.22 25.12
N LEU A 120 -7.79 -16.92 25.40
CA LEU A 120 -7.72 -18.20 26.09
C LEU A 120 -7.04 -19.24 25.18
N PRO A 121 -6.35 -20.25 25.75
CA PRO A 121 -5.85 -21.36 24.94
C PRO A 121 -7.00 -22.06 24.20
N PRO A 122 -6.73 -22.67 23.03
CA PRO A 122 -7.69 -23.58 22.40
C PRO A 122 -8.14 -24.64 23.41
N ALA A 123 -9.43 -24.97 23.40
CA ALA A 123 -9.98 -26.04 24.23
C ALA A 123 -9.46 -27.42 23.81
#